data_AF-A0A3C2B1F1-F1
#
_entry.id   AF-A0A3C2B1F1-F1
#
_cell.length_a   1.000
_cell.length_b   1.000
_cell.length_c   1.000
_cell.angle_alpha   90.00
_cell.angle_beta   90.00
_cell.angle_gamma   90.00
#
_symmetry.space_group_name_H-M   'P 1'
#
loop_
_entity.id
_entity.type
_entity.pdbx_description
1 polymer ?
#
loop_
_entity_poly.entity_id
_entity_poly.type
_entity_poly.pdbx_seq_one_letter_code
_entity_poly.pdbx_strand_id
1 'polypeptide(L)'
;MAAFTDLPGLQLSWVEGNAVAWQPGRGMYGTHLPLGAERTPSGAPASPRVVRLHLPSGPTTVLAQRLSAATLTSLGELDVLHSEASPSVAWFGAVYTHAEVLVRRRRVLPVLQRLGPTTWQATWAPLASDVEAAQAGLLAAMPPVVAAGGRTDPADILRAVVDQLTRTTLAAAGWHTFLTDTRALNARAVRLLTRALSSGTSQFVAPVELADSLTHLAREFELMERRAAGEPILRARLRLGVPRGPELTFDDLDS
;
A
#
# COMPACT_ATOMS: atom_id res chain seq x y z
N MET A 1 -35.48 -10.87 14.59
CA MET A 1 -34.31 -10.49 15.42
C MET A 1 -33.26 -11.57 15.24
N ALA A 2 -32.39 -11.43 14.23
CA ALA A 2 -31.30 -12.39 14.02
C ALA A 2 -30.20 -12.08 15.04
N ALA A 3 -29.95 -13.03 15.93
CA ALA A 3 -29.06 -12.88 17.06
C ALA A 3 -27.58 -12.99 16.62
N PHE A 4 -26.68 -12.48 17.47
CA PHE A 4 -25.22 -12.48 17.37
C PHE A 4 -24.56 -13.86 17.17
N THR A 5 -25.36 -14.91 17.07
CA THR A 5 -25.00 -16.33 17.15
C THR A 5 -24.65 -16.98 15.81
N ASP A 6 -24.94 -16.35 14.67
CA ASP A 6 -24.79 -17.00 13.35
C ASP A 6 -23.42 -16.78 12.69
N LEU A 7 -22.51 -16.00 13.29
CA LEU A 7 -21.15 -15.84 12.77
C LEU A 7 -20.23 -16.90 13.42
N PRO A 8 -19.67 -17.84 12.65
CA PRO A 8 -18.83 -18.89 13.20
C PRO A 8 -17.43 -18.36 13.58
N GLY A 9 -16.90 -18.79 14.72
CA GLY A 9 -15.46 -18.72 15.02
C GLY A 9 -14.80 -17.34 14.92
N LEU A 10 -13.55 -17.34 14.45
CA LEU A 10 -12.71 -16.14 14.27
C LEU A 10 -13.18 -15.30 13.08
N GLN A 11 -13.35 -14.00 13.25
CA GLN A 11 -13.74 -13.04 12.22
C GLN A 11 -12.65 -12.00 12.00
N LEU A 12 -12.52 -11.53 10.77
CA LEU A 12 -11.63 -10.43 10.39
C LEU A 12 -12.42 -9.25 9.84
N SER A 13 -12.05 -8.04 10.27
CA SER A 13 -12.58 -6.79 9.75
C SER A 13 -11.46 -5.81 9.38
N TRP A 14 -11.72 -4.93 8.42
CA TRP A 14 -10.83 -3.83 8.08
C TRP A 14 -11.19 -2.58 8.87
N VAL A 15 -10.23 -2.05 9.62
CA VAL A 15 -10.43 -0.91 10.51
C VAL A 15 -9.20 -0.02 10.45
N GLU A 16 -9.40 1.24 10.04
CA GLU A 16 -8.33 2.26 10.00
C GLU A 16 -7.08 1.78 9.23
N GLY A 17 -7.28 1.16 8.06
CA GLY A 17 -6.18 0.69 7.22
C GLY A 17 -5.51 -0.60 7.70
N ASN A 18 -6.10 -1.32 8.65
CA ASN A 18 -5.52 -2.55 9.20
C ASN A 18 -6.56 -3.66 9.33
N ALA A 19 -6.13 -4.91 9.10
CA ALA A 19 -6.92 -6.08 9.41
C ALA A 19 -6.91 -6.33 10.93
N VAL A 20 -8.09 -6.46 11.52
CA VAL A 20 -8.28 -6.78 12.93
C VAL A 20 -9.06 -8.07 13.08
N ALA A 21 -8.58 -8.92 13.98
CA ALA A 21 -9.20 -10.19 14.33
C ALA A 21 -10.05 -10.05 15.58
N TRP A 22 -11.23 -10.65 15.58
CA TRP A 22 -12.17 -10.65 16.70
C TRP A 22 -13.03 -11.92 16.67
N GLN A 23 -13.71 -12.23 17.78
CA GLN A 23 -14.60 -13.41 17.87
C GLN A 23 -15.98 -12.98 18.39
N PRO A 24 -17.08 -13.43 17.76
CA PRO A 24 -18.42 -13.27 18.30
C PRO A 24 -18.54 -13.90 19.69
N GLY A 25 -19.31 -13.29 20.60
CA GLY A 25 -19.53 -13.79 21.96
C GLY A 25 -18.37 -13.60 22.96
N ARG A 26 -17.15 -13.28 22.51
CA ARG A 26 -16.06 -12.88 23.42
C ARG A 26 -16.28 -11.43 23.89
N GLY A 27 -16.65 -11.26 25.15
CA GLY A 27 -16.82 -9.94 25.77
C GLY A 27 -15.51 -9.15 25.90
N MET A 28 -15.63 -7.87 26.28
CA MET A 28 -14.54 -6.90 26.45
C MET A 28 -13.45 -7.31 27.47
N TYR A 29 -13.67 -8.40 28.21
CA TYR A 29 -12.80 -8.93 29.27
C TYR A 29 -12.05 -10.22 28.88
N GLY A 30 -11.96 -10.54 27.59
CA GLY A 30 -11.27 -11.74 27.10
C GLY A 30 -9.74 -11.63 27.09
N THR A 31 -9.06 -12.76 27.36
CA THR A 31 -7.63 -12.95 27.09
C THR A 31 -7.32 -12.85 25.58
N HIS A 32 -6.07 -12.53 25.24
CA HIS A 32 -5.57 -12.42 23.87
C HIS A 32 -6.11 -13.53 22.95
N LEU A 33 -6.40 -13.20 21.69
CA LEU A 33 -6.60 -14.25 20.70
C LEU A 33 -5.26 -14.98 20.55
N PRO A 34 -5.22 -16.31 20.40
CA PRO A 34 -3.98 -17.08 20.27
C PRO A 34 -3.26 -16.84 18.92
N LEU A 35 -3.47 -15.69 18.30
CA LEU A 35 -2.99 -15.31 16.98
C LEU A 35 -1.76 -14.42 17.11
N GLY A 36 -0.77 -14.65 16.25
CA GLY A 36 0.46 -13.86 16.18
C GLY A 36 0.14 -12.37 16.04
N ALA A 37 0.28 -11.62 17.13
CA ALA A 37 0.05 -10.19 17.14
C ALA A 37 1.04 -9.48 16.22
N GLU A 38 0.59 -8.43 15.54
CA GLU A 38 1.54 -7.48 14.95
C GLU A 38 2.41 -6.90 16.07
N ARG A 39 3.72 -6.76 15.84
CA ARG A 39 4.60 -6.11 16.80
C ARG A 39 4.62 -4.60 16.54
N THR A 40 4.51 -3.82 17.60
CA THR A 40 4.76 -2.38 17.58
C THR A 40 6.19 -2.11 17.10
N PRO A 41 6.52 -0.86 16.71
CA PRO A 41 7.91 -0.48 16.40
C PRO A 41 8.90 -0.76 17.54
N SER A 42 8.41 -0.91 18.78
CA SER A 42 9.18 -1.30 19.96
C SER A 42 9.33 -2.82 20.15
N GLY A 43 8.78 -3.64 19.25
CA GLY A 43 8.83 -5.10 19.32
C GLY A 43 7.77 -5.74 20.24
N ALA A 44 6.89 -4.96 20.87
CA ALA A 44 5.84 -5.47 21.75
C ALA A 44 4.62 -5.93 20.92
N PRO A 45 3.89 -6.98 21.33
CA PRO A 45 2.65 -7.36 20.66
C PRO A 45 1.64 -6.21 20.72
N ALA A 46 1.01 -5.92 19.58
CA ALA A 46 -0.05 -4.92 19.47
C ALA A 46 -1.16 -5.27 20.44
N SER A 47 -1.40 -4.37 21.40
CA SER A 47 -2.40 -4.59 22.44
C SER A 47 -3.79 -4.73 21.82
N PRO A 48 -4.63 -5.64 22.35
CA PRO A 48 -6.01 -5.74 21.91
C PRO A 48 -6.70 -4.39 22.17
N ARG A 49 -7.46 -3.93 21.18
CA ARG A 49 -8.18 -2.65 21.22
C ARG A 49 -9.67 -2.89 21.10
N VAL A 50 -10.45 -2.04 21.75
CA VAL A 50 -11.91 -2.05 21.62
C VAL A 50 -12.28 -1.38 20.31
N VAL A 51 -13.03 -2.09 19.46
CA VAL A 51 -13.50 -1.59 18.16
C VAL A 51 -15.01 -1.66 18.10
N ARG A 52 -15.62 -0.58 17.58
CA ARG A 52 -17.05 -0.57 17.25
C ARG A 52 -17.24 -1.02 15.80
N LEU A 53 -18.06 -2.05 15.62
CA LEU A 53 -18.38 -2.64 14.32
C LEU A 53 -19.87 -2.45 14.02
N HIS A 54 -20.20 -2.23 12.75
CA HIS A 54 -21.57 -2.13 12.24
C HIS A 54 -21.87 -3.38 11.43
N LEU A 55 -22.44 -4.38 12.09
CA LEU A 55 -22.82 -5.65 11.47
C LEU A 55 -24.26 -5.59 10.94
N PRO A 56 -24.66 -6.47 10.01
CA PRO A 56 -26.06 -6.58 9.57
C PRO A 56 -27.05 -6.84 10.71
N SER A 57 -26.59 -7.49 11.79
CA SER A 57 -27.37 -7.75 13.01
C SER A 57 -27.48 -6.53 13.95
N GLY A 58 -26.75 -5.44 13.68
CA GLY A 58 -26.70 -4.23 14.50
C GLY A 58 -25.28 -3.83 14.89
N PRO A 59 -25.10 -2.62 15.44
CA PRO A 59 -23.82 -2.17 15.94
C PRO A 59 -23.38 -2.99 17.16
N THR A 60 -22.09 -3.31 17.23
CA THR A 60 -21.49 -4.06 18.33
C THR A 60 -20.12 -3.52 18.69
N THR A 61 -19.67 -3.81 19.90
CA THR A 61 -18.35 -3.44 20.40
C THR A 61 -17.60 -4.70 20.76
N VAL A 62 -16.45 -4.92 20.14
CA VAL A 62 -15.65 -6.14 20.31
C VAL A 62 -14.23 -5.81 20.73
N LEU A 63 -13.61 -6.73 21.45
CA LEU A 63 -12.17 -6.72 21.64
C LEU A 63 -11.52 -7.29 20.38
N ALA A 64 -10.69 -6.49 19.71
CA ALA A 64 -10.05 -6.87 18.46
C ALA A 64 -8.52 -6.77 18.56
N GLN A 65 -7.84 -7.66 17.87
CA GLN A 65 -6.37 -7.70 17.81
C GLN A 65 -5.91 -7.39 16.38
N ARG A 66 -4.98 -6.45 16.25
CA ARG A 66 -4.39 -6.12 14.95
C ARG A 66 -3.50 -7.27 14.47
N LEU A 67 -3.66 -7.68 13.22
CA LEU A 67 -2.89 -8.77 12.63
C LEU A 67 -1.75 -8.24 11.77
N SER A 68 -0.60 -8.92 11.86
CA SER A 68 0.51 -8.67 10.96
C SER A 68 0.24 -9.27 9.58
N ALA A 69 0.94 -8.74 8.56
CA ALA A 69 0.95 -9.31 7.22
C ALA A 69 1.30 -10.82 7.23
N ALA A 70 2.32 -11.23 7.98
CA ALA A 70 2.72 -12.63 8.09
C ALA A 70 1.64 -13.51 8.76
N THR A 71 0.94 -12.98 9.77
CA THR A 71 -0.15 -13.71 10.44
C THR A 71 -1.33 -13.91 9.50
N LEU A 72 -1.66 -12.92 8.66
CA LEU A 72 -2.72 -13.04 7.66
C LEU A 72 -2.41 -14.12 6.61
N THR A 73 -1.14 -14.28 6.23
CA THR A 73 -0.69 -15.37 5.33
C THR A 73 -0.95 -16.73 5.92
N SER A 74 -0.44 -16.97 7.13
CA SER A 74 -0.58 -18.27 7.79
C SER A 74 -2.05 -18.58 8.07
N LEU A 75 -2.89 -17.57 8.32
CA LEU A 75 -4.34 -17.74 8.47
C LEU A 75 -5.03 -18.16 7.16
N GLY A 76 -4.60 -17.61 6.02
CA GLY A 76 -5.09 -18.04 4.71
C GLY A 76 -4.70 -19.48 4.36
N GLU A 77 -3.51 -19.91 4.77
CA GLU A 77 -3.06 -21.30 4.61
C GLU A 77 -3.80 -22.27 5.55
N LEU A 78 -4.20 -21.79 6.74
CA LEU A 78 -4.96 -22.57 7.72
C LEU A 78 -6.42 -22.80 7.31
N ASP A 79 -7.02 -21.90 6.54
CA ASP A 79 -8.38 -22.03 5.99
C ASP A 79 -8.46 -23.15 4.93
N VAL A 80 -7.39 -23.39 4.17
CA VAL A 80 -7.25 -24.59 3.30
C VAL A 80 -7.31 -25.89 4.12
N LEU A 81 -7.00 -25.81 5.42
CA LEU A 81 -6.85 -26.96 6.31
C LEU A 81 -8.04 -27.19 7.26
N HIS A 82 -8.96 -26.22 7.47
CA HIS A 82 -10.00 -26.34 8.51
C HIS A 82 -11.40 -25.90 8.04
N SER A 83 -12.38 -26.80 8.20
CA SER A 83 -13.81 -26.56 7.93
C SER A 83 -14.50 -25.53 8.85
N GLU A 84 -13.75 -24.89 9.75
CA GLU A 84 -14.26 -23.95 10.77
C GLU A 84 -13.85 -22.49 10.52
N ALA A 85 -13.01 -22.22 9.52
CA ALA A 85 -12.55 -20.87 9.24
C ALA A 85 -13.68 -20.04 8.59
N SER A 86 -13.81 -18.80 9.05
CA SER A 86 -14.91 -17.95 8.62
C SER A 86 -14.66 -17.40 7.21
N PRO A 87 -15.72 -17.03 6.46
CA PRO A 87 -15.56 -16.45 5.12
C PRO A 87 -14.66 -15.21 5.08
N SER A 88 -14.57 -14.44 6.18
CA SER A 88 -13.68 -13.28 6.27
C SER A 88 -12.21 -13.66 6.36
N VAL A 89 -11.89 -14.71 7.13
CA VAL A 89 -10.53 -15.27 7.20
C VAL A 89 -10.10 -15.78 5.83
N ALA A 90 -10.96 -16.58 5.19
CA ALA A 90 -10.74 -17.11 3.84
C ALA A 90 -10.44 -16.01 2.82
N TRP A 91 -11.27 -14.96 2.82
CA TRP A 91 -11.13 -13.85 1.89
C TRP A 91 -9.83 -13.07 2.10
N PHE A 92 -9.47 -12.73 3.33
CA PHE A 92 -8.18 -12.06 3.61
C PHE A 92 -6.98 -12.93 3.23
N GLY A 93 -7.06 -14.25 3.44
CA GLY A 93 -6.06 -15.21 2.99
C GLY A 93 -5.88 -15.16 1.48
N ALA A 94 -6.98 -15.19 0.73
CA ALA A 94 -6.97 -15.10 -0.73
C ALA A 94 -6.39 -13.75 -1.23
N VAL A 95 -6.74 -12.63 -0.58
CA VAL A 95 -6.18 -11.31 -0.88
C VAL A 95 -4.67 -11.29 -0.64
N TYR A 96 -4.20 -11.87 0.47
CA TYR A 96 -2.78 -11.93 0.77
C TYR A 96 -2.03 -12.76 -0.28
N THR A 97 -2.50 -13.97 -0.59
CA THR A 97 -1.90 -14.84 -1.62
C THR A 97 -1.84 -14.13 -2.98
N HIS A 98 -2.90 -13.42 -3.36
CA HIS A 98 -2.91 -12.63 -4.59
C HIS A 98 -1.88 -11.49 -4.55
N ALA A 99 -1.81 -10.73 -3.45
CA ALA A 99 -0.81 -9.68 -3.26
C ALA A 99 0.62 -10.23 -3.34
N GLU A 100 0.88 -11.40 -2.77
CA GLU A 100 2.18 -12.06 -2.84
C GLU A 100 2.56 -12.42 -4.27
N VAL A 101 1.63 -12.94 -5.07
CA VAL A 101 1.84 -13.20 -6.50
C VAL A 101 2.21 -11.91 -7.23
N LEU A 102 1.54 -10.79 -6.96
CA LEU A 102 1.84 -9.49 -7.58
C LEU A 102 3.25 -8.99 -7.21
N VAL A 103 3.61 -9.04 -5.93
CA VAL A 103 4.93 -8.63 -5.43
C VAL A 103 6.03 -9.52 -6.04
N ARG A 104 5.87 -10.85 -6.01
CA ARG A 104 6.82 -11.80 -6.59
C ARG A 104 6.99 -11.62 -8.10
N ARG A 105 5.91 -11.33 -8.82
CA ARG A 105 5.93 -11.05 -10.26
C ARG A 105 6.37 -9.64 -10.62
N ARG A 106 6.75 -8.82 -9.63
CA ARG A 106 7.17 -7.42 -9.82
C ARG A 106 6.12 -6.57 -10.52
N ARG A 107 4.84 -6.85 -10.25
CA ARG A 107 3.68 -6.11 -10.77
C ARG A 107 3.23 -5.02 -9.80
N VAL A 108 4.20 -4.38 -9.16
CA VAL A 108 4.02 -3.36 -8.14
C VAL A 108 4.98 -2.22 -8.43
N LEU A 109 4.49 -0.99 -8.41
CA LEU A 109 5.26 0.22 -8.68
C LEU A 109 5.14 1.21 -7.52
N PRO A 110 6.16 2.05 -7.31
CA PRO A 110 6.07 3.11 -6.32
C PRO A 110 5.13 4.21 -6.83
N VAL A 111 4.34 4.77 -5.92
CA VAL A 111 3.44 5.90 -6.12
C VAL A 111 3.83 6.98 -5.14
N LEU A 112 3.89 8.22 -5.62
CA LEU A 112 4.23 9.38 -4.80
C LEU A 112 3.15 10.45 -4.98
N GLN A 113 2.42 10.74 -3.92
CA GLN A 113 1.33 11.72 -3.91
C GLN A 113 1.62 12.85 -2.93
N ARG A 114 1.30 14.08 -3.31
CA ARG A 114 1.33 15.24 -2.42
C ARG A 114 -0.02 15.36 -1.71
N LEU A 115 0.00 15.31 -0.38
CA LEU A 115 -1.21 15.44 0.46
C LEU A 115 -1.40 16.87 1.01
N GLY A 116 -0.33 17.65 1.07
CA GLY A 116 -0.36 19.03 1.55
C GLY A 116 0.87 19.84 1.14
N PRO A 117 1.10 21.02 1.74
CA PRO A 117 2.22 21.88 1.38
C PRO A 117 3.58 21.20 1.54
N THR A 118 3.77 20.45 2.62
CA THR A 118 5.01 19.73 2.94
C THR A 118 4.79 18.24 3.17
N THR A 119 3.53 17.79 3.20
CA THR A 119 3.16 16.40 3.45
C THR A 119 3.04 15.62 2.15
N TRP A 120 3.77 14.51 2.09
CA TRP A 120 3.80 13.59 0.97
C TRP A 120 3.48 12.18 1.44
N GLN A 121 3.01 11.36 0.51
CA GLN A 121 2.75 9.95 0.71
C GLN A 121 3.46 9.15 -0.37
N ALA A 122 4.29 8.20 0.06
CA ALA A 122 4.93 7.23 -0.81
C ALA A 122 4.43 5.83 -0.48
N THR A 123 3.86 5.15 -1.47
CA THR A 123 3.30 3.79 -1.35
C THR A 123 3.78 2.92 -2.50
N TRP A 124 3.65 1.62 -2.34
CA TRP A 124 3.74 0.64 -3.41
C TRP A 124 2.33 0.24 -3.82
N ALA A 125 2.00 0.40 -5.10
CA ALA A 125 0.69 0.06 -5.64
C ALA A 125 0.81 -1.05 -6.68
N PRO A 126 -0.11 -2.03 -6.69
CA PRO A 126 -0.25 -2.93 -7.83
C PRO A 126 -0.66 -2.15 -9.09
N LEU A 127 -0.35 -2.70 -10.26
CA LEU A 127 -0.76 -2.06 -11.52
C LEU A 127 -2.29 -2.04 -11.65
N ALA A 128 -2.84 -0.98 -12.25
CA ALA A 128 -4.28 -0.79 -12.39
C ALA A 128 -4.99 -1.99 -13.03
N SER A 129 -4.39 -2.57 -14.07
CA SER A 129 -4.93 -3.75 -14.77
C SER A 129 -5.06 -4.98 -13.86
N ASP A 130 -4.16 -5.15 -12.89
CA ASP A 130 -4.22 -6.28 -11.96
C ASP A 130 -5.34 -6.08 -10.91
N VAL A 131 -5.55 -4.84 -10.48
CA VAL A 131 -6.68 -4.49 -9.61
C VAL A 131 -8.00 -4.71 -10.34
N GLU A 132 -8.10 -4.25 -11.59
CA GLU A 132 -9.28 -4.46 -12.44
C GLU A 132 -9.57 -5.96 -12.66
N ALA A 133 -8.54 -6.75 -12.95
CA ALA A 133 -8.68 -8.20 -13.12
C ALA A 133 -9.15 -8.90 -11.83
N ALA A 134 -8.74 -8.42 -10.65
CA ALA A 134 -9.18 -8.95 -9.36
C ALA A 134 -10.61 -8.52 -8.99
N GLN A 135 -11.14 -7.46 -9.61
CA GLN A 135 -12.40 -6.82 -9.22
C GLN A 135 -13.61 -7.76 -9.28
N ALA A 136 -13.79 -8.46 -10.41
CA ALA A 136 -14.99 -9.28 -10.66
C ALA A 136 -15.02 -10.60 -9.87
N GLY A 137 -13.89 -11.05 -9.33
CA GLY A 137 -13.78 -12.29 -8.58
C GLY A 137 -13.45 -12.04 -7.11
N LEU A 138 -12.16 -11.96 -6.82
CA LEU A 138 -11.63 -11.84 -5.47
C LEU A 138 -12.23 -10.65 -4.70
N LEU A 139 -12.21 -9.44 -5.28
CA LEU A 139 -12.64 -8.24 -4.55
C LEU A 139 -14.18 -8.17 -4.40
N ALA A 140 -14.93 -8.63 -5.41
CA ALA A 140 -16.39 -8.73 -5.32
C ALA A 140 -16.86 -9.76 -4.28
N ALA A 141 -16.05 -10.77 -3.98
CA ALA A 141 -16.36 -11.78 -2.96
C ALA A 141 -16.15 -11.29 -1.51
N MET A 142 -15.84 -10.01 -1.29
CA MET A 142 -15.60 -9.44 0.04
C MET A 142 -16.80 -9.65 0.97
N PRO A 143 -16.66 -10.42 2.08
CA PRO A 143 -17.74 -10.60 3.03
C PRO A 143 -18.12 -9.28 3.73
N PRO A 144 -19.42 -9.02 4.01
CA PRO A 144 -19.87 -7.78 4.63
C PRO A 144 -19.21 -7.47 5.97
N VAL A 145 -18.86 -8.51 6.74
CA VAL A 145 -18.17 -8.39 8.03
C VAL A 145 -16.79 -7.74 7.91
N VAL A 146 -16.15 -7.82 6.74
CA VAL A 146 -14.87 -7.14 6.47
C VAL A 146 -15.03 -5.62 6.53
N ALA A 147 -16.12 -5.08 5.98
CA ALA A 147 -16.42 -3.65 5.97
C ALA A 147 -17.15 -3.16 7.24
N ALA A 148 -17.29 -4.00 8.28
CA ALA A 148 -18.03 -3.64 9.48
C ALA A 148 -17.38 -2.50 10.28
N GLY A 149 -16.07 -2.27 10.11
CA GLY A 149 -15.34 -1.16 10.74
C GLY A 149 -15.63 0.22 10.15
N GLY A 150 -16.24 0.28 8.96
CA GLY A 150 -16.49 1.52 8.24
C GLY A 150 -16.47 1.32 6.73
N ARG A 151 -16.85 2.37 5.98
CA ARG A 151 -16.87 2.33 4.52
C ARG A 151 -15.47 2.02 3.99
N THR A 152 -15.33 0.87 3.34
CA THR A 152 -14.06 0.35 2.85
C THR A 152 -14.24 -0.15 1.42
N ASP A 153 -13.37 0.29 0.51
CA ASP A 153 -13.26 -0.27 -0.84
C ASP A 153 -12.34 -1.50 -0.79
N PRO A 154 -12.75 -2.69 -1.27
CA PRO A 154 -11.87 -3.86 -1.31
C PRO A 154 -10.58 -3.63 -2.11
N ALA A 155 -10.59 -2.75 -3.12
CA ALA A 155 -9.38 -2.38 -3.84
C ALA A 155 -8.37 -1.65 -2.95
N ASP A 156 -8.83 -0.83 -1.99
CA ASP A 156 -7.94 -0.17 -1.03
C ASP A 156 -7.32 -1.16 -0.04
N ILE A 157 -8.06 -2.21 0.32
CA ILE A 157 -7.51 -3.32 1.14
C ILE A 157 -6.38 -4.01 0.37
N LEU A 158 -6.60 -4.37 -0.90
CA LEU A 158 -5.57 -4.99 -1.73
C LEU A 158 -4.33 -4.10 -1.85
N ARG A 159 -4.51 -2.79 -2.14
CA ARG A 159 -3.40 -1.83 -2.22
C ARG A 159 -2.62 -1.75 -0.90
N ALA A 160 -3.30 -1.70 0.24
CA ALA A 160 -2.65 -1.64 1.55
C ALA A 160 -1.86 -2.93 1.86
N VAL A 161 -2.41 -4.10 1.53
CA VAL A 161 -1.72 -5.39 1.71
C VAL A 161 -0.49 -5.47 0.79
N VAL A 162 -0.60 -5.08 -0.48
CA VAL A 162 0.53 -5.02 -1.42
C VAL A 162 1.61 -4.06 -0.92
N ASP A 163 1.24 -2.88 -0.44
CA ASP A 163 2.16 -1.89 0.10
C ASP A 163 2.98 -2.46 1.26
N GLN A 164 2.28 -3.02 2.25
CA GLN A 164 2.91 -3.58 3.44
C GLN A 164 3.79 -4.80 3.11
N LEU A 165 3.33 -5.68 2.21
CA LEU A 165 4.10 -6.85 1.79
C LEU A 165 5.37 -6.46 1.05
N THR A 166 5.28 -5.46 0.16
CA THR A 166 6.44 -4.95 -0.59
C THR A 166 7.47 -4.35 0.37
N ARG A 167 7.05 -3.50 1.30
CA ARG A 167 7.93 -2.94 2.36
C ARG A 167 8.62 -4.02 3.16
N THR A 168 7.85 -5.01 3.63
CA THR A 168 8.38 -6.12 4.43
C THR A 168 9.42 -6.91 3.65
N THR A 169 9.15 -7.19 2.37
CA THR A 169 10.06 -7.92 1.47
C THR A 169 11.35 -7.14 1.22
N LEU A 170 11.24 -5.83 0.96
CA LEU A 170 12.40 -4.95 0.75
C LEU A 170 13.24 -4.80 2.02
N ALA A 171 12.60 -4.66 3.19
CA ALA A 171 13.28 -4.59 4.47
C ALA A 171 14.04 -5.89 4.78
N ALA A 172 13.42 -7.06 4.53
CA ALA A 172 14.06 -8.36 4.70
C ALA A 172 15.24 -8.56 3.73
N ALA A 173 15.17 -7.98 2.53
CA ALA A 173 16.26 -7.98 1.55
C ALA A 173 17.37 -6.95 1.85
N GLY A 174 17.24 -6.15 2.92
CA GLY A 174 18.19 -5.10 3.25
C GLY A 174 18.24 -3.97 2.21
N TRP A 175 17.14 -3.74 1.48
CA TRP A 175 17.12 -2.78 0.39
C TRP A 175 17.35 -1.34 0.88
N HIS A 176 18.30 -0.67 0.24
CA HIS A 176 18.57 0.75 0.42
C HIS A 176 19.02 1.36 -0.91
N THR A 177 18.87 2.68 -1.07
CA THR A 177 19.46 3.38 -2.21
C THR A 177 20.93 3.69 -1.96
N PHE A 178 21.75 3.49 -2.99
CA PHE A 178 23.14 3.93 -3.01
C PHE A 178 23.22 5.22 -3.82
N LEU A 179 23.56 6.32 -3.16
CA LEU A 179 23.77 7.62 -3.80
C LEU A 179 25.20 8.10 -3.55
N THR A 180 25.89 8.46 -4.62
CA THR A 180 27.28 8.91 -4.59
C THR A 180 27.41 10.37 -4.16
N ASP A 181 26.56 11.25 -4.68
CA ASP A 181 26.37 12.61 -4.16
C ASP A 181 25.18 12.64 -3.22
N THR A 182 25.40 13.07 -1.98
CA THR A 182 24.36 13.12 -0.94
C THR A 182 23.90 14.55 -0.60
N ARG A 183 24.57 15.57 -1.16
CA ARG A 183 24.30 16.99 -0.86
C ARG A 183 23.38 17.62 -1.89
N ALA A 184 23.37 17.14 -3.13
CA ALA A 184 22.43 17.60 -4.15
C ALA A 184 20.96 17.46 -3.69
N LEU A 185 20.11 18.45 -4.03
CA LEU A 185 18.68 18.45 -3.68
C LEU A 185 17.98 17.18 -4.16
N ASN A 186 18.26 16.75 -5.39
CA ASN A 186 17.73 15.51 -5.95
C ASN A 186 18.13 14.28 -5.13
N ALA A 187 19.38 14.22 -4.66
CA ALA A 187 19.84 13.10 -3.84
C ALA A 187 19.17 13.09 -2.47
N ARG A 188 18.97 14.27 -1.85
CA ARG A 188 18.20 14.39 -0.60
C ARG A 188 16.76 13.93 -0.77
N ALA A 189 16.10 14.34 -1.86
CA ALA A 189 14.74 13.92 -2.19
C ALA A 189 14.65 12.39 -2.40
N VAL A 190 15.58 11.80 -3.16
CA VAL A 190 15.63 10.34 -3.39
C VAL A 190 15.86 9.56 -2.09
N ARG A 191 16.77 10.01 -1.20
CA ARG A 191 16.98 9.35 0.11
C ARG A 191 15.73 9.36 0.95
N LEU A 192 15.07 10.50 1.00
CA LEU A 192 13.88 10.71 1.81
C LEU A 192 12.72 9.86 1.28
N LEU A 193 12.53 9.82 -0.04
CA LEU A 193 11.59 8.93 -0.71
C LEU A 193 11.91 7.44 -0.49
N THR A 194 13.17 7.04 -0.63
CA THR A 194 13.59 5.65 -0.42
C THR A 194 13.28 5.21 1.00
N ARG A 195 13.64 6.04 1.98
CA ARG A 195 13.34 5.79 3.39
C ARG A 195 11.84 5.70 3.62
N ALA A 196 11.06 6.58 2.99
CA ALA A 196 9.61 6.50 3.08
C ALA A 196 9.08 5.18 2.50
N LEU A 197 9.53 4.75 1.32
CA LEU A 197 9.14 3.51 0.65
C LEU A 197 9.60 2.22 1.36
N SER A 198 10.66 2.28 2.18
CA SER A 198 11.16 1.13 2.94
C SER A 198 10.65 1.09 4.39
N SER A 199 10.19 2.22 4.93
CA SER A 199 9.68 2.30 6.31
C SER A 199 8.25 1.76 6.42
N GLY A 200 7.78 1.49 7.64
CA GLY A 200 6.37 1.13 7.90
C GLY A 200 5.38 2.29 7.78
N THR A 201 5.85 3.52 7.54
CA THR A 201 4.99 4.71 7.41
C THR A 201 5.02 5.20 5.96
N SER A 202 3.85 5.32 5.34
CA SER A 202 3.74 5.81 3.97
C SER A 202 3.84 7.33 3.86
N GLN A 203 3.50 8.07 4.92
CA GLN A 203 3.53 9.53 4.92
C GLN A 203 4.81 10.10 5.52
N PHE A 204 5.28 11.20 4.95
CA PHE A 204 6.44 11.92 5.44
C PHE A 204 6.33 13.43 5.18
N VAL A 205 7.10 14.20 5.95
CA VAL A 205 7.23 15.64 5.78
C VAL A 205 8.53 15.94 5.04
N ALA A 206 8.45 16.75 4.00
CA ALA A 206 9.59 17.21 3.22
C ALA A 206 9.76 18.74 3.33
N PRO A 207 11.01 19.24 3.42
CA PRO A 207 11.30 20.66 3.27
C PRO A 207 10.80 21.19 1.92
N VAL A 208 10.34 22.44 1.90
CA VAL A 208 9.77 23.08 0.70
C VAL A 208 10.77 23.11 -0.46
N GLU A 209 12.07 23.26 -0.17
CA GLU A 209 13.15 23.22 -1.17
C GLU A 209 13.25 21.90 -1.97
N LEU A 210 12.66 20.80 -1.46
CA LEU A 210 12.65 19.50 -2.14
C LEU A 210 11.36 19.27 -2.95
N ALA A 211 10.39 20.19 -2.90
CA ALA A 211 9.08 20.00 -3.50
C ALA A 211 9.15 19.78 -5.02
N ASP A 212 10.02 20.52 -5.72
CA ASP A 212 10.18 20.38 -7.17
C ASP A 212 10.82 19.04 -7.54
N SER A 213 11.86 18.61 -6.80
CA SER A 213 12.49 17.30 -6.98
C SER A 213 11.50 16.16 -6.72
N LEU A 214 10.67 16.25 -5.67
CA LEU A 214 9.64 15.26 -5.36
C LEU A 214 8.52 15.26 -6.40
N THR A 215 8.13 16.43 -6.91
CA THR A 215 7.15 16.54 -8.01
C THR A 215 7.68 15.91 -9.29
N HIS A 216 8.97 16.09 -9.57
CA HIS A 216 9.62 15.44 -10.71
C HIS A 216 9.62 13.91 -10.55
N LEU A 217 9.97 13.39 -9.37
CA LEU A 217 9.93 11.95 -9.07
C LEU A 217 8.51 11.37 -9.19
N ALA A 218 7.49 12.09 -8.71
CA ALA A 218 6.10 11.67 -8.85
C ALA A 218 5.69 11.52 -10.32
N ARG A 219 6.06 12.48 -11.18
CA ARG A 219 5.83 12.38 -12.63
C ARG A 219 6.57 11.21 -13.27
N GLU A 220 7.80 10.93 -12.84
CA GLU A 220 8.53 9.76 -13.35
C GLU A 220 7.84 8.45 -12.97
N PHE A 221 7.25 8.36 -11.78
CA PHE A 221 6.46 7.20 -11.36
C PHE A 221 5.16 7.06 -12.16
N GLU A 222 4.43 8.15 -12.40
CA GLU A 222 3.26 8.15 -13.30
C GLU A 222 3.63 7.67 -14.73
N LEU A 223 4.79 8.11 -15.23
CA LEU A 223 5.28 7.62 -16.52
C LEU A 223 5.64 6.13 -16.48
N MET A 224 6.23 5.63 -15.39
CA MET A 224 6.52 4.20 -15.23
C MET A 224 5.23 3.37 -15.23
N GLU A 225 4.20 3.83 -14.53
CA GLU A 225 2.89 3.19 -14.50
C GLU A 225 2.27 3.11 -15.90
N ARG A 226 2.25 4.24 -16.63
CA ARG A 226 1.74 4.28 -18.01
C ARG A 226 2.50 3.34 -18.94
N ARG A 227 3.83 3.23 -18.82
CA ARG A 227 4.62 2.24 -19.59
C ARG A 227 4.20 0.81 -19.24
N ALA A 228 4.02 0.53 -17.96
CA ALA A 228 3.62 -0.80 -17.49
C ALA A 228 2.20 -1.17 -17.95
N ALA A 229 1.33 -0.18 -18.15
CA ALA A 229 0.01 -0.33 -18.76
C ALA A 229 0.05 -0.48 -20.30
N GLY A 230 1.23 -0.42 -20.93
CA GLY A 230 1.39 -0.55 -22.37
C GLY A 230 1.13 0.73 -23.16
N GLU A 231 1.01 1.89 -22.51
CA GLU A 231 0.84 3.14 -23.22
C GLU A 231 2.13 3.55 -23.96
N PRO A 232 2.04 3.93 -25.26
CA PRO A 232 3.19 4.45 -25.98
C PRO A 232 3.59 5.82 -25.44
N ILE A 233 4.74 5.90 -24.77
CA ILE A 233 5.27 7.17 -24.27
C ILE A 233 6.03 7.88 -25.37
N LEU A 234 5.31 8.74 -26.11
CA LEU A 234 5.90 9.64 -27.09
C LEU A 234 6.65 10.77 -26.36
N ARG A 235 7.98 10.69 -26.31
CA ARG A 235 8.82 11.78 -25.81
C ARG A 235 9.09 12.74 -26.97
N ALA A 236 8.49 13.93 -26.95
CA ALA A 236 8.75 14.95 -27.96
C ALA A 236 10.25 15.29 -27.97
N ARG A 237 10.96 14.89 -29.02
CA ARG A 237 12.34 15.33 -29.28
C ARG A 237 12.26 16.72 -29.89
N LEU A 238 12.34 17.76 -29.06
CA LEU A 238 12.62 19.11 -29.53
C LEU A 238 14.04 19.12 -30.13
N ARG A 239 14.12 19.23 -31.46
CA ARG A 239 15.37 19.55 -32.13
C ARG A 239 15.49 21.07 -32.13
N LEU A 240 16.47 21.58 -31.40
CA LEU A 240 16.80 23.00 -31.46
C LEU A 240 17.46 23.25 -32.83
N GLY A 241 16.75 23.93 -33.72
CA GLY A 241 17.35 24.45 -34.95
C GLY A 241 18.23 25.63 -34.59
N VAL A 242 19.55 25.51 -34.77
CA VAL A 242 20.44 26.66 -34.68
C VAL A 242 20.14 27.54 -35.90
N PRO A 243 19.73 28.82 -35.73
CA PRO A 243 19.60 29.72 -36.85
C PRO A 243 20.97 29.83 -37.53
N ARG A 244 21.05 29.63 -38.85
CA ARG A 244 22.24 30.05 -39.59
C ARG A 244 22.31 31.57 -39.41
N GLY A 245 23.29 32.03 -38.65
CA GLY A 245 23.64 33.45 -38.66
C GLY A 245 24.00 33.86 -40.09
N PRO A 246 23.84 35.15 -40.46
CA PRO A 246 24.35 35.62 -41.73
C PRO A 246 25.84 35.27 -41.82
N GLU A 247 26.27 34.69 -42.95
CA GLU A 247 27.68 34.56 -43.26
C GLU A 247 28.23 35.99 -43.32
N LEU A 248 28.94 36.40 -42.28
CA LEU A 248 29.77 37.60 -42.35
C LEU A 248 30.89 37.28 -43.35
N THR A 249 30.71 37.71 -44.59
CA THR A 249 31.78 37.82 -45.55
C THR A 249 32.80 38.82 -45.01
N PHE A 250 34.09 38.50 -45.15
CA PHE A 250 35.21 39.32 -44.67
C PHE A 250 35.21 40.78 -45.19
N ASP A 251 34.34 41.12 -46.16
CA ASP A 251 34.18 42.48 -46.70
C ASP A 251 33.41 43.45 -45.78
N ASP A 252 32.71 42.97 -44.74
CA ASP A 252 31.92 43.84 -43.83
C ASP A 252 32.70 44.36 -42.61
N LEU A 253 34.01 44.12 -42.53
CA LEU A 253 34.84 44.53 -41.38
C LEU A 253 35.73 45.76 -41.61
N ASP A 254 35.73 46.35 -42.81
CA ASP A 254 36.53 47.53 -43.15
C ASP A 254 35.67 48.70 -43.70
N SER A 255 34.66 49.13 -42.94
CA SER A 255 33.97 50.43 -43.15
C SER A 255 33.61 51.12 -41.85
#